data_AF-A0A2V8V953-F1
#
_entry.id   AF-A0A2V8V953-F1
#
_cell.length_a   1.000
_cell.length_b   1.000
_cell.length_c   1.000
_cell.angle_alpha   90.00
_cell.angle_beta   90.00
_cell.angle_gamma   90.00
#
_symmetry.space_group_name_H-M   'P 1'
#
loop_
_entity.id
_entity.type
_entity.pdbx_description
1 polymer ?
#
loop_
_entity_poly.entity_id
_entity_poly.type
_entity_poly.pdbx_seq_one_letter_code
_entity_poly.pdbx_strand_id
1 'polypeptide(L)'
;LGFDLQLPDTQLGRDVFELTKRGDIRGMSFGFVCREDSFGKEFDEDEFGDPTEDNCIVRTVRSADLIEVSAVSEPAYESSSVLARHFVADNIEARAKAFALANLNPREIDARNRIRAQYLAGLTHKL
;
A
#
# COMPACT_ATOMS: atom_id res chain seq x y z
N LEU A 1 1.23 -7.96 4.29
CA LEU A 1 2.38 -7.43 3.54
C LEU A 1 1.84 -6.47 2.48
N GLY A 2 2.44 -5.30 2.30
CA GLY A 2 2.01 -4.33 1.29
C GLY A 2 3.18 -3.44 0.87
N PHE A 3 3.24 -3.09 -0.41
CA PHE A 3 4.30 -2.24 -0.97
C PHE A 3 3.77 -1.40 -2.13
N ASP A 4 4.56 -0.39 -2.51
CA ASP A 4 4.36 0.43 -3.71
C ASP A 4 5.56 0.24 -4.65
N LEU A 5 5.29 0.15 -5.95
CA LEU A 5 6.31 0.01 -6.98
C LEU A 5 6.11 1.07 -8.07
N GLN A 6 7.16 1.85 -8.33
CA GLN A 6 7.25 2.65 -9.54
C GLN A 6 7.75 1.79 -10.68
N LEU A 7 6.92 1.59 -11.69
CA LEU A 7 7.30 0.82 -12.88
C LEU A 7 8.25 1.66 -13.74
N PRO A 8 9.37 1.08 -14.21
CA PRO A 8 10.26 1.76 -15.13
C PRO A 8 9.55 1.98 -16.48
N ASP A 9 9.85 3.08 -17.17
CA ASP A 9 9.28 3.41 -18.48
C ASP A 9 9.89 2.56 -19.61
N THR A 10 9.65 1.25 -19.50
CA THR A 10 10.05 0.21 -20.43
C THR A 10 8.80 -0.42 -21.03
N GLN A 11 8.95 -1.18 -22.10
CA GLN A 11 7.83 -1.89 -22.71
C GLN A 11 7.13 -2.80 -21.68
N LEU A 12 7.92 -3.62 -20.98
CA LEU A 12 7.40 -4.51 -19.93
C LEU A 12 6.69 -3.73 -18.82
N GLY A 13 7.25 -2.61 -18.35
CA GLY A 13 6.63 -1.78 -17.32
C GLY A 13 5.28 -1.22 -17.76
N ARG A 14 5.18 -0.70 -19.00
CA ARG A 14 3.92 -0.20 -19.56
C ARG A 14 2.90 -1.32 -19.76
N ASP A 15 3.33 -2.49 -20.24
CA ASP A 15 2.45 -3.64 -20.45
C ASP A 15 1.90 -4.17 -19.13
N VAL A 16 2.74 -4.34 -18.10
CA VAL A 16 2.31 -4.75 -16.76
C VAL A 16 1.32 -3.76 -16.17
N PHE A 17 1.56 -2.44 -16.35
CA PHE A 17 0.64 -1.41 -15.89
C PHE A 17 -0.74 -1.54 -16.56
N GLU A 18 -0.79 -1.64 -17.89
CA GLU A 18 -2.05 -1.71 -18.63
C GLU A 18 -2.80 -3.03 -18.37
N LEU A 19 -2.10 -4.16 -18.32
CA LEU A 19 -2.70 -5.46 -17.97
C LEU A 19 -3.26 -5.47 -16.54
N THR A 20 -2.56 -4.82 -15.60
CA THR A 20 -3.07 -4.67 -14.22
C THR A 20 -4.30 -3.77 -14.17
N LYS A 21 -4.27 -2.65 -14.90
CA LYS A 21 -5.39 -1.69 -14.97
C LYS A 21 -6.63 -2.30 -15.61
N ARG A 22 -6.46 -3.15 -16.63
CA ARG A 22 -7.55 -3.86 -17.31
C ARG A 22 -8.08 -5.05 -16.48
N GLY A 23 -7.25 -5.60 -15.60
CA GLY A 23 -7.60 -6.67 -14.67
C GLY A 23 -7.13 -8.06 -15.09
N ASP A 24 -6.32 -8.19 -16.15
CA ASP A 24 -5.70 -9.48 -16.51
C ASP A 24 -4.67 -9.92 -15.49
N ILE A 25 -3.92 -8.95 -14.93
CA ILE A 25 -3.05 -9.15 -13.78
C ILE A 25 -3.79 -8.62 -12.56
N ARG A 26 -4.21 -9.52 -11.68
CA ARG A 26 -5.18 -9.21 -10.60
C ARG A 26 -4.67 -9.49 -9.19
N GLY A 27 -3.60 -10.26 -9.05
CA GLY A 27 -3.05 -10.64 -7.77
C GLY A 27 -1.52 -10.62 -7.70
N MET A 28 -1.02 -11.03 -6.55
CA MET A 28 0.41 -11.12 -6.27
C MET A 28 0.75 -12.52 -5.74
N SER A 29 1.84 -13.09 -6.23
CA SER A 29 2.49 -14.24 -5.61
C SER A 29 3.80 -13.82 -4.96
N PHE A 30 4.24 -14.61 -4.00
CA PHE A 30 5.50 -14.37 -3.30
C PHE A 30 6.15 -15.68 -2.89
N GLY A 31 7.45 -15.79 -3.18
CA GLY A 31 8.32 -16.86 -2.74
C GLY A 31 9.03 -16.48 -1.44
N PHE A 32 9.06 -17.41 -0.49
CA PHE A 32 9.69 -17.20 0.81
C PHE A 32 10.32 -18.47 1.36
N VAL A 33 11.27 -18.30 2.28
CA VAL A 33 11.81 -19.39 3.10
C VAL A 33 11.16 -19.33 4.47
N CYS A 34 10.42 -20.38 4.83
CA CYS A 34 9.81 -20.49 6.15
C CYS A 34 10.89 -20.69 7.22
N ARG A 35 10.83 -19.90 8.29
CA ARG A 35 11.72 -19.99 9.45
C ARG A 35 11.05 -20.63 10.65
N GLU A 36 9.76 -20.36 10.83
CA GLU A 36 8.94 -20.91 11.89
C GLU A 36 7.52 -21.16 11.39
N ASP A 37 7.00 -22.35 11.64
CA ASP A 37 5.64 -22.73 11.37
C ASP A 37 5.03 -23.62 12.46
N SER A 38 3.74 -23.86 12.35
CA SER A 38 3.01 -24.84 13.13
C SER A 38 1.95 -25.51 12.30
N PHE A 39 1.59 -26.72 12.72
CA PHE A 39 0.48 -27.46 12.14
C PHE A 39 -0.67 -27.51 13.14
N GLY A 40 -1.87 -27.19 12.66
CA GLY A 40 -3.13 -27.29 13.38
C GLY A 40 -4.12 -28.18 12.62
N LYS A 41 -5.24 -28.49 13.28
CA LYS A 41 -6.41 -29.04 12.64
C LYS A 41 -7.46 -27.94 12.57
N GLU A 42 -7.97 -27.68 11.38
CA GLU A 42 -9.21 -26.91 11.20
C GLU A 42 -10.28 -27.83 10.63
N PHE A 43 -11.53 -27.47 10.91
CA PHE A 43 -12.71 -28.12 10.37
C PHE A 43 -13.21 -27.22 9.25
N ASP A 44 -13.46 -27.79 8.07
CA ASP A 44 -14.20 -27.05 7.05
C ASP A 44 -15.62 -26.83 7.55
N GLU A 45 -16.18 -25.64 7.33
CA GLU A 45 -17.58 -25.33 7.65
C GLU A 45 -18.46 -25.59 6.42
N ASP A 46 -19.65 -26.15 6.62
CA ASP A 46 -20.64 -26.32 5.54
C ASP A 46 -21.33 -25.00 5.17
N GLU A 47 -22.28 -25.04 4.22
CA GLU A 47 -23.04 -23.88 3.76
C GLU A 47 -23.83 -23.17 4.88
N PHE A 48 -24.02 -23.82 6.03
CA PHE A 48 -24.73 -23.32 7.21
C PHE A 48 -23.80 -22.90 8.35
N GLY A 49 -22.49 -23.04 8.18
CA GLY A 49 -21.48 -22.74 9.19
C GLY A 49 -21.26 -23.85 10.20
N ASP A 50 -21.79 -25.06 9.95
CA ASP A 50 -21.59 -26.21 10.83
C ASP A 50 -20.27 -26.93 10.48
N PRO A 51 -19.47 -27.36 11.47
CA PRO A 51 -18.21 -28.07 11.20
C PRO A 51 -18.48 -29.40 10.50
N THR A 52 -17.81 -29.61 9.37
CA THR A 52 -17.78 -30.90 8.66
C THR A 52 -16.81 -31.86 9.37
N GLU A 53 -16.99 -33.17 9.17
CA GLU A 53 -16.11 -34.19 9.77
C GLU A 53 -14.70 -34.23 9.14
N ASP A 54 -14.51 -33.50 8.05
CA ASP A 54 -13.24 -33.44 7.32
C ASP A 54 -12.23 -32.59 8.09
N ASN A 55 -11.21 -33.26 8.62
CA ASN A 55 -10.11 -32.62 9.29
C ASN A 55 -9.08 -32.16 8.26
N CYS A 56 -8.96 -30.86 8.05
CA CYS A 56 -7.91 -30.27 7.24
C CYS A 56 -6.68 -29.96 8.11
N ILE A 57 -5.51 -30.47 7.71
CA ILE A 57 -4.24 -30.08 8.35
C ILE A 57 -3.86 -28.70 7.81
N VAL A 58 -3.92 -27.70 8.68
CA VAL A 58 -3.57 -26.32 8.32
C VAL A 58 -2.16 -26.02 8.81
N ARG A 59 -1.33 -25.53 7.89
CA ARG A 59 0.02 -25.05 8.18
C ARG A 59 0.00 -23.54 8.35
N THR A 60 0.31 -23.06 9.55
CA THR A 60 0.45 -21.63 9.83
C THR A 60 1.93 -21.25 9.82
N VAL A 61 2.34 -20.40 8.87
CA VAL A 61 3.69 -19.83 8.84
C VAL A 61 3.72 -18.60 9.75
N ARG A 62 4.57 -18.63 10.79
CA ARG A 62 4.71 -17.52 11.77
C ARG A 62 5.85 -16.57 11.44
N SER A 63 6.91 -17.10 10.84
CA SER A 63 8.08 -16.33 10.42
C SER A 63 8.64 -16.86 9.12
N ALA A 64 9.02 -15.95 8.23
CA ALA A 64 9.55 -16.27 6.92
C ALA A 64 10.43 -15.12 6.39
N ASP A 65 11.42 -15.48 5.57
CA ASP A 65 12.15 -14.50 4.76
C ASP A 65 11.56 -14.42 3.37
N LEU A 66 11.14 -13.23 2.98
CA LEU A 66 10.67 -12.94 1.63
C LEU A 66 11.84 -12.95 0.65
N ILE A 67 11.71 -13.70 -0.43
CA ILE A 67 12.72 -13.80 -1.49
C ILE A 67 12.29 -13.00 -2.72
N GLU A 68 11.03 -13.12 -3.13
CA GLU A 68 10.51 -12.45 -4.32
C GLU A 68 9.02 -12.12 -4.20
N VAL A 69 8.59 -11.14 -4.99
CA VAL A 69 7.19 -10.80 -5.22
C VAL A 69 6.94 -10.65 -6.72
N SER A 70 5.84 -11.22 -7.19
CA SER A 70 5.51 -11.26 -8.61
C SER A 70 4.04 -10.91 -8.85
N ALA A 71 3.79 -10.00 -9.79
CA ALA A 71 2.43 -9.69 -10.23
C ALA A 71 1.96 -10.79 -11.19
N VAL A 72 0.80 -11.38 -10.91
CA VAL A 72 0.30 -12.57 -11.63
C VAL A 72 -1.20 -12.48 -11.93
N SER A 73 -1.62 -13.15 -13.00
CA SER A 73 -3.04 -13.32 -13.34
C SER A 73 -3.74 -14.34 -12.43
N GLU A 74 -3.01 -15.38 -12.02
CA GLU A 74 -3.51 -16.42 -11.12
C GLU A 74 -2.62 -16.52 -9.87
N PRO A 75 -3.02 -15.88 -8.75
CA PRO A 75 -2.24 -15.86 -7.54
C PRO A 75 -2.35 -17.17 -6.75
N ALA A 76 -1.23 -17.59 -6.15
CA ALA A 76 -1.23 -18.69 -5.18
C ALA A 76 -1.97 -18.34 -3.87
N TYR A 77 -2.25 -17.06 -3.63
CA TYR A 77 -2.91 -16.55 -2.44
C TYR A 77 -4.13 -15.71 -2.85
N GLU A 78 -5.32 -16.23 -2.58
CA GLU A 78 -6.59 -15.64 -3.04
C GLU A 78 -6.86 -14.24 -2.46
N SER A 79 -6.35 -13.95 -1.26
CA SER A 79 -6.51 -12.66 -0.60
C SER A 79 -5.53 -11.58 -1.11
N SER A 80 -4.65 -11.91 -2.06
CA SER A 80 -3.75 -10.94 -2.66
C SER A 80 -4.47 -10.06 -3.68
N SER A 81 -4.06 -8.79 -3.78
CA SER A 81 -4.56 -7.86 -4.81
C SER A 81 -3.46 -6.94 -5.28
N VAL A 82 -3.59 -6.47 -6.52
CA VAL A 82 -2.71 -5.45 -7.11
C VAL A 82 -3.54 -4.37 -7.78
N LEU A 83 -3.09 -3.12 -7.70
CA LEU A 83 -3.78 -1.97 -8.26
C LEU A 83 -2.81 -1.10 -9.06
N ALA A 84 -3.15 -0.82 -10.31
CA ALA A 84 -2.45 0.14 -11.14
C ALA A 84 -2.86 1.56 -10.72
N ARG A 85 -1.95 2.28 -10.06
CA ARG A 85 -2.14 3.69 -9.70
C ARG A 85 -1.20 4.56 -10.52
N HIS A 86 -1.74 5.60 -11.15
CA HIS A 86 -0.88 6.64 -11.71
C HIS A 86 -0.20 7.38 -10.57
N PHE A 87 1.12 7.41 -10.60
CA PHE A 87 1.92 8.27 -9.74
C PHE A 87 1.81 9.70 -10.27
N VAL A 88 1.04 10.56 -9.60
CA VAL A 88 1.03 12.00 -9.88
C VAL A 88 2.15 12.63 -9.06
N ALA A 89 3.22 13.07 -9.73
CA ALA A 89 4.42 13.65 -9.11
C ALA A 89 4.14 14.86 -8.20
N ASP A 90 3.00 15.54 -8.36
CA ASP A 90 2.63 16.72 -7.58
C ASP A 90 2.37 16.44 -6.08
N ASN A 91 2.19 15.17 -5.70
CA ASN A 91 1.77 14.84 -4.34
C ASN A 91 2.90 14.51 -3.37
N ILE A 92 4.16 14.31 -3.80
CA ILE A 92 5.25 14.10 -2.83
C ILE A 92 5.58 15.40 -2.12
N GLU A 93 5.78 16.50 -2.85
CA GLU A 93 6.04 17.81 -2.25
C GLU A 93 4.85 18.32 -1.44
N ALA A 94 3.63 18.13 -1.95
CA ALA A 94 2.41 18.55 -1.25
C ALA A 94 2.19 17.75 0.04
N ARG A 95 2.40 16.43 0.01
CA ARG A 95 2.29 15.57 1.21
C ARG A 95 3.44 15.78 2.19
N ALA A 96 4.66 16.02 1.71
CA ALA A 96 5.81 16.39 2.55
C ALA A 96 5.59 17.76 3.21
N LYS A 97 5.11 18.76 2.47
CA LYS A 97 4.72 20.08 3.02
C LYS A 97 3.57 19.95 4.01
N ALA A 98 2.53 19.18 3.70
CA ALA A 98 1.39 18.97 4.59
C ALA A 98 1.80 18.25 5.88
N PHE A 99 2.65 17.22 5.79
CA PHE A 99 3.21 16.51 6.94
C PHE A 99 4.13 17.39 7.78
N ALA A 100 4.99 18.20 7.13
CA ALA A 100 5.81 19.18 7.83
C ALA A 100 4.96 20.25 8.53
N LEU A 101 3.87 20.70 7.88
CA LEU A 101 2.96 21.69 8.48
C LEU A 101 2.18 21.12 9.67
N ALA A 102 1.76 19.86 9.59
CA ALA A 102 1.02 19.17 10.65
C ALA A 102 1.89 18.89 11.90
N ASN A 103 3.21 18.83 11.73
CA ASN A 103 4.18 18.59 12.81
C ASN A 103 4.87 19.86 13.32
N LEU A 104 4.54 21.05 12.80
CA LEU A 104 4.97 22.31 13.38
C LEU A 104 4.21 22.55 14.70
N ASN A 105 4.92 23.04 15.71
CA ASN A 105 4.27 23.40 16.98
C ASN A 105 3.23 24.51 16.71
N PRO A 106 2.03 24.48 17.33
CA PRO A 106 1.00 25.52 17.16
C PRO A 106 1.51 26.96 17.29
N ARG A 107 2.56 27.19 18.11
CA ARG A 107 3.21 28.50 18.26
C ARG A 107 3.93 28.98 16.99
N GLU A 108 4.52 28.05 16.23
CA GLU A 108 5.26 28.36 15.00
C GLU A 108 4.33 28.64 13.82
N ILE A 109 3.20 27.93 13.77
CA ILE A 109 2.13 28.17 12.78
C ILE A 109 1.54 29.57 12.97
N ASP A 110 1.24 29.94 14.21
CA ASP A 110 0.67 31.26 14.52
C ASP A 110 1.67 32.40 14.26
N ALA A 111 2.95 32.22 14.59
CA ALA A 111 4.01 33.18 14.27
C ALA A 111 4.15 33.41 12.76
N ARG A 112 4.12 32.34 11.96
CA ARG A 112 4.20 32.44 10.49
C ARG A 112 2.99 33.15 9.90
N ASN A 113 1.80 32.89 10.43
CA ASN A 113 0.56 33.53 9.98
C ASN A 113 0.51 35.02 10.36
N ARG A 114 1.02 35.41 11.54
CA ARG A 114 1.14 36.81 11.96
C ARG A 114 2.09 37.62 11.08
N ILE A 115 3.25 37.06 10.75
CA ILE A 115 4.24 37.72 9.86
C ILE A 115 3.63 37.93 8.47
N ARG A 116 2.96 36.90 7.93
CA ARG A 116 2.31 37.00 6.61
C ARG A 116 1.17 38.02 6.59
N ALA A 117 0.36 38.09 7.66
CA ALA A 117 -0.71 39.07 7.79
C ALA A 117 -0.18 40.51 7.90
N GLN A 118 0.90 40.74 8.67
CA GLN A 118 1.57 42.05 8.76
C GLN A 118 2.16 42.49 7.41
N TYR A 119 2.76 41.57 6.66
CA TYR A 119 3.32 41.87 5.34
C TYR A 119 2.23 42.27 4.34
N LEU A 120 1.09 41.59 4.36
CA LEU A 120 -0.06 41.89 3.50
C LEU A 120 -0.77 43.20 3.91
N ALA A 121 -0.90 43.47 5.21
CA ALA A 121 -1.46 44.73 5.73
C ALA A 121 -0.56 45.95 5.49
N GLY A 122 0.76 45.77 5.48
CA GLY A 122 1.72 46.81 5.11
C GLY A 122 1.72 47.14 3.61
N LEU A 123 1.29 46.20 2.77
CA LEU A 123 1.20 46.38 1.32
C LEU A 123 -0.03 47.20 0.91
N THR A 124 -1.12 47.13 1.70
CA THR A 124 -2.37 47.88 1.44
C THR A 124 -2.31 49.37 1.77
N HIS A 125 -1.26 49.86 2.44
CA HIS A 125 -1.08 51.28 2.76
C HIS A 125 -0.05 52.00 1.85
N LYS A 126 0.47 51.33 0.82
CA LYS A 126 1.41 51.89 -0.17
C LYS A 126 0.80 52.11 -1.56
N LEU A 127 -0.53 52.13 -1.67
CA LEU A 127 -1.27 52.54 -2.86
C LEU A 127 -1.98 53.87 -2.60
#